data_AF-A0A952HH51-F1
#
_entry.id   AF-A0A952HH51-F1
#
_cell.length_a   1.000
_cell.length_b   1.000
_cell.length_c   1.000
_cell.angle_alpha   90.00
_cell.angle_beta   90.00
_cell.angle_gamma   90.00
#
_symmetry.space_group_name_H-M   'P 1'
#
loop_
_entity.id
_entity.type
_entity.pdbx_description
1 polymer ?
#
loop_
_entity_poly.entity_id
_entity_poly.type
_entity_poly.pdbx_seq_one_letter_code
_entity_poly.pdbx_strand_id
1 'polypeptide(L)' 'IYIARRLITKRVSAAMAADCFEDRTPPPPPRTETPAAVLRERGAGRPTKRERRLLEQLRGR' A
#
# COMPACT_ATOMS: atom_id res chain seq x y z
N ILE A 1 -8.19 6.78 -13.73
CA ILE A 1 -9.15 7.92 -13.79
C ILE A 1 -10.54 7.30 -13.79
N TYR A 2 -11.47 7.81 -12.99
CA TYR A 2 -12.84 7.27 -12.93
C TYR A 2 -13.84 8.27 -13.49
N ILE A 3 -14.79 7.80 -14.27
CA ILE A 3 -15.92 8.60 -14.76
C ILE A 3 -17.20 8.04 -14.15
N ALA A 4 -17.94 8.87 -13.41
CA ALA A 4 -19.23 8.47 -12.87
C ALA A 4 -20.27 8.40 -13.98
N ARG A 5 -20.93 7.24 -14.13
CA ARG A 5 -22.05 7.03 -15.05
C ARG A 5 -23.40 7.22 -14.37
N ARG A 6 -23.48 6.93 -13.07
CA ARG A 6 -24.70 7.04 -12.27
C ARG A 6 -24.38 7.42 -10.83
N LEU A 7 -25.26 8.23 -10.23
CA LEU A 7 -25.20 8.57 -8.81
C LEU A 7 -26.07 7.64 -7.98
N ILE A 8 -25.57 7.26 -6.80
CA ILE A 8 -26.26 6.42 -5.83
C ILE A 8 -26.32 7.14 -4.48
N THR A 9 -27.44 6.98 -3.76
CA THR A 9 -27.67 7.67 -2.48
C THR A 9 -27.20 6.87 -1.27
N LYS A 10 -27.02 5.55 -1.43
CA LYS A 10 -26.58 4.62 -0.37
C LYS A 10 -25.47 3.72 -0.91
N ARG A 11 -24.66 3.18 0.01
CA ARG A 11 -23.63 2.18 -0.32
C ARG A 11 -24.30 0.86 -0.73
N VAL A 12 -23.86 0.31 -1.86
CA VAL A 12 -24.39 -0.94 -2.45
C VAL A 12 -23.31 -2.01 -2.56
N SER A 13 -23.69 -3.20 -3.04
CA SER A 13 -22.79 -4.33 -3.29
C SER A 13 -21.78 -4.01 -4.41
N ALA A 14 -20.70 -4.79 -4.47
CA ALA A 14 -19.64 -4.61 -5.47
C ALA A 14 -20.17 -4.69 -6.91
N ALA A 15 -21.03 -5.67 -7.20
CA ALA A 15 -21.60 -5.84 -8.54
C ALA A 15 -22.42 -4.62 -8.98
N MET A 16 -23.28 -4.10 -8.11
CA MET A 16 -24.09 -2.91 -8.43
C MET A 16 -23.27 -1.62 -8.51
N ALA A 17 -22.19 -1.52 -7.73
CA ALA A 17 -21.30 -0.37 -7.76
C ALA A 17 -20.49 -0.30 -9.05
N ALA A 18 -20.09 -1.45 -9.61
CA ALA A 18 -19.31 -1.53 -10.84
C ALA A 18 -20.01 -0.86 -12.04
N ASP A 19 -21.34 -0.95 -12.13
CA ASP A 19 -22.12 -0.32 -13.20
C ASP A 19 -22.18 1.21 -13.09
N CYS A 20 -21.86 1.77 -11.92
CA CYS A 20 -22.00 3.20 -11.65
C CYS A 20 -20.80 4.04 -12.10
N PHE A 21 -19.68 3.41 -12.46
CA PHE A 21 -18.48 4.11 -12.89
C PHE A 21 -17.74 3.38 -14.02
N GLU A 22 -16.97 4.14 -14.80
CA GLU A 22 -16.05 3.62 -15.79
C GLU A 22 -14.63 3.83 -15.30
N ASP A 23 -13.87 2.74 -15.21
CA ASP A 23 -12.45 2.78 -14.86
C ASP A 23 -11.61 3.02 -16.13
N ARG A 24 -11.09 4.23 -16.25
CA ARG A 24 -10.09 4.65 -17.25
C ARG A 24 -8.71 4.80 -16.63
N THR A 25 -8.38 3.97 -15.65
CA THR A 25 -7.02 3.95 -15.11
C THR A 25 -6.08 3.43 -16.19
N PRO A 26 -5.02 4.19 -16.51
CA PRO A 26 -4.05 3.73 -17.50
C PRO A 26 -3.45 2.40 -17.04
N PRO A 27 -3.08 1.51 -17.97
CA PRO A 27 -2.41 0.28 -17.62
C PRO A 27 -1.17 0.61 -16.78
N PRO A 28 -0.88 -0.19 -15.74
CA PRO A 28 0.32 0.03 -14.94
C PRO A 28 1.55 -0.01 -15.86
N PRO A 29 2.57 0.84 -15.60
CA PRO A 29 3.77 0.85 -16.41
C PRO A 29 4.41 -0.54 -16.44
N PRO A 30 5.12 -0.89 -17.53
CA PRO A 30 5.78 -2.19 -17.64
C PRO A 30 6.72 -2.40 -16.45
N ARG A 31 6.86 -3.66 -16.03
CA ARG A 31 7.67 -4.04 -14.85
C ARG A 31 9.11 -3.52 -14.91
N THR A 32 9.65 -3.32 -16.10
CA THR A 32 11.00 -2.78 -16.35
C THR A 32 11.16 -1.31 -15.90
N GLU A 33 10.08 -0.53 -15.95
CA GLU A 33 10.04 0.88 -15.54
C GLU A 33 9.50 1.07 -14.12
N THR A 34 8.95 0.01 -13.53
CA THR A 34 8.49 0.05 -12.15
C THR A 34 9.73 0.07 -11.25
N PRO A 35 9.90 1.07 -10.36
CA PRO A 35 11.00 1.05 -9.43
C PRO A 35 10.97 -0.27 -8.66
N ALA A 36 12.13 -0.91 -8.51
CA ALA A 36 12.24 -2.14 -7.77
C ALA A 36 11.54 -1.97 -6.41
N ALA A 37 10.69 -2.93 -6.05
CA ALA A 37 10.08 -2.94 -4.73
C ALA A 37 11.20 -2.74 -3.71
N VAL A 38 11.07 -1.75 -2.83
CA VAL A 38 12.04 -1.50 -1.76
C VAL A 38 12.06 -2.74 -0.88
N LEU A 39 12.98 -3.66 -1.18
CA LEU A 39 13.17 -4.89 -0.44
C LEU A 39 13.87 -4.50 0.85
N ARG A 40 13.13 -4.48 1.95
CA ARG A 40 13.73 -4.47 3.28
C ARG A 40 14.04 -5.91 3.64
N GLU A 41 15.24 -6.14 4.18
CA GLU A 41 15.57 -7.45 4.74
C GLU A 41 14.54 -7.80 5.83
N ARG A 42 14.12 -9.06 5.88
CA ARG A 42 13.28 -9.55 6.98
C ARG A 42 14.04 -9.34 8.28
N GLY A 43 13.50 -8.52 9.18
CA GLY A 43 14.17 -8.18 10.44
C GLY A 43 14.83 -6.80 10.47
N ALA A 44 14.91 -6.07 9.35
CA ALA A 44 15.40 -4.68 9.31
C ALA A 44 14.46 -3.64 9.95
N GLY A 45 13.48 -4.12 10.73
CA GLY A 45 12.47 -3.30 11.39
C GLY A 45 12.73 -3.16 12.88
N ARG A 46 11.77 -3.60 13.68
CA ARG A 46 11.83 -3.52 15.14
C ARG A 46 13.04 -4.30 15.68
N PRO A 47 13.93 -3.66 16.46
CA PRO A 47 15.05 -4.36 17.09
C PRO A 47 14.56 -5.53 17.93
N THR A 48 15.32 -6.63 17.92
CA THR A 48 15.13 -7.71 18.88
C THR A 48 15.37 -7.20 20.30
N LYS A 49 14.89 -7.93 21.32
CA LYS A 49 15.12 -7.55 22.73
C LYS A 49 16.61 -7.37 23.06
N ARG A 50 17.48 -8.16 22.42
CA ARG A 50 18.94 -8.07 22.56
C ARG A 50 19.49 -6.79 21.94
N GLU A 51 19.12 -6.50 20.69
CA GLU A 51 19.54 -5.27 19.99
C GLU A 51 19.03 -4.01 20.69
N ARG A 52 17.79 -4.01 21.16
CA ARG A 52 17.23 -2.90 21.96
C ARG A 52 18.05 -2.65 23.22
N ARG A 53 18.45 -3.71 23.95
CA ARG A 53 19.29 -3.59 25.16
C ARG A 53 20.70 -3.06 24.85
N LEU A 54 21.29 -3.48 23.72
CA LEU A 54 22.58 -2.94 23.28
C LEU A 54 22.48 -1.46 22.90
N LEU A 55 21.38 -1.07 22.23
CA LEU A 55 21.10 0.34 21.91
C LEU A 55 20.85 1.18 23.18
N GLU A 56 20.18 0.61 24.19
CA GLU A 56 19.99 1.23 25.51
C GLU A 56 21.34 1.45 26.20
N GLN A 57 22.18 0.41 26.29
CA GLN A 57 23.53 0.47 26.86
C GLN A 57 24.42 1.51 26.16
N LEU A 58 24.43 1.53 24.82
CA LEU A 58 25.17 2.53 24.03
C LEU A 58 24.66 3.96 24.26
N ARG A 59 23.36 4.12 24.55
CA ARG A 59 22.74 5.42 24.83
C ARG A 59 22.86 5.85 26.30
N GLY A 60 23.48 5.04 27.16
CA GLY A 60 23.63 5.31 28.58
C GLY A 60 22.29 5.39 29.34
N ARG A 61 21.26 4.67 28.86
CA ARG A 61 19.93 4.57 29.47
C ARG A 61 19.58 3.12 29.75
#